data_AF-A0AAV5THR3-F1
#
_entry.id   AF-A0AAV5THR3-F1
#
_cell.length_a   1.000
_cell.length_b   1.000
_cell.length_c   1.000
_cell.angle_alpha   90.00
_cell.angle_beta   90.00
_cell.angle_gamma   90.00
#
_symmetry.space_group_name_H-M   'P 1'
#
loop_
_entity.id
_entity.type
_entity.pdbx_description
1 polymer ?
#
loop_
_entity_poly.entity_id
_entity_poly.type
_entity_poly.pdbx_seq_one_letter_code
_entity_poly.pdbx_strand_id
1 'polypeptide(L)'
;MLTFIAFAVFATWYTTCLFFYVATDEARADLAPEFEQKYGIDAMTHPIVMADYWRDGHYNIRPLVGLCIFLTIVSTGLGIMTFCTVSILRYLSRAESLLSTKTRQLQYALFRSLAVQTIIPVIFLHANCALAIGLPVFGIDFSLFCDFISVSCSCFPPFDAVATILLMRDYRKAVRSIVMCSYCTGGFSVLINGFFLFLIVFNSPASLTRYKVLLGNSAATDLVFSLSTTFLQCRLIPNKWAFAYVALGPAKYFGEQVSYYTYVLQLHSLFYLFLCFPVIISLRVDNGYC
;
A
#
# COMPACT_ATOMS: atom_id res chain seq x y z
N MET A 1 8.77 8.72 28.32
CA MET A 1 9.95 9.22 27.56
C MET A 1 9.63 9.39 26.07
N LEU A 2 9.32 8.33 25.31
CA LEU A 2 9.00 8.43 23.87
C LEU A 2 7.86 9.41 23.54
N THR A 3 6.75 9.34 24.28
CA THR A 3 5.61 10.26 24.10
C THR A 3 6.02 11.72 24.30
N PHE A 4 6.87 12.00 25.29
CA PHE A 4 7.39 13.33 25.54
C PHE A 4 8.27 13.82 24.38
N ILE A 5 9.15 12.97 23.85
CA ILE A 5 9.96 13.29 22.66
C ILE A 5 9.05 13.58 21.46
N ALA A 6 8.01 12.79 21.25
CA ALA A 6 7.05 13.01 20.16
C ALA A 6 6.33 14.36 20.30
N PHE A 7 5.87 14.72 21.50
CA PHE A 7 5.28 16.03 21.76
C PHE A 7 6.27 17.17 21.56
N ALA A 8 7.52 17.02 22.01
CA ALA A 8 8.56 18.03 21.81
C ALA A 8 8.85 18.25 20.32
N VAL A 9 9.01 17.17 19.55
CA VAL A 9 9.23 17.24 18.09
C VAL A 9 8.02 17.87 17.39
N PHE A 10 6.79 17.50 17.77
CA PHE A 10 5.58 18.10 17.23
C PHE A 10 5.51 19.61 17.53
N ALA A 11 5.77 20.02 18.77
CA ALA A 11 5.78 21.42 19.16
C ALA A 11 6.84 22.21 18.39
N THR A 12 8.05 21.64 18.21
CA THR A 12 9.09 22.24 17.37
C THR A 12 8.63 22.40 15.94
N TRP A 13 8.06 21.37 15.29
CA TRP A 13 7.52 21.48 13.93
C TRP A 13 6.46 22.56 13.81
N TYR A 14 5.49 22.54 14.72
CA TYR A 14 4.38 23.46 14.73
C TYR A 14 4.85 24.92 14.86
N THR A 15 5.76 25.16 15.82
CA THR A 15 6.36 26.50 16.02
C THR A 15 7.25 26.90 14.85
N THR A 16 7.98 25.97 14.23
CA THR A 16 8.76 26.24 13.01
C THR A 16 7.86 26.74 11.88
N CYS A 17 6.75 26.06 11.61
CA CYS A 17 5.79 26.49 10.59
C CYS A 17 5.17 27.85 10.91
N LEU A 18 4.71 28.04 12.15
CA LEU A 18 4.04 29.28 12.56
C LEU A 18 4.96 30.50 12.58
N PHE A 19 6.22 30.34 12.98
CA PHE A 19 7.11 31.47 13.20
C PHE A 19 8.16 31.65 12.13
N PHE A 20 8.54 30.62 11.36
CA PHE A 20 9.64 30.73 10.39
C PHE A 20 9.19 30.56 8.92
N TYR A 21 8.00 29.98 8.69
CA TYR A 21 7.43 29.80 7.35
C TYR A 21 6.12 30.56 7.16
N VAL A 22 6.13 31.84 7.55
CA VAL A 22 4.99 32.75 7.40
C VAL A 22 5.01 33.35 6.00
N ALA A 23 3.88 33.24 5.31
CA ALA A 23 3.67 33.87 4.02
C ALA A 23 3.40 35.37 4.20
N THR A 24 4.28 36.24 3.68
CA THR A 24 4.02 37.69 3.60
C THR A 24 3.19 37.99 2.35
N ASP A 25 2.53 39.15 2.32
CA ASP A 25 1.67 39.50 1.18
C ASP A 25 2.47 39.62 -0.12
N GLU A 26 3.71 40.11 -0.06
CA GLU A 26 4.60 40.20 -1.22
C GLU A 26 4.99 38.82 -1.75
N ALA A 27 5.36 37.91 -0.84
CA ALA A 27 5.74 36.56 -1.19
C ALA A 27 4.55 35.76 -1.78
N ARG A 28 3.33 36.02 -1.29
CA ARG A 28 2.11 35.43 -1.84
C ARG A 28 1.77 35.99 -3.21
N ALA A 29 2.00 37.28 -3.44
CA ALA A 29 1.84 37.89 -4.76
C ALA A 29 2.79 37.28 -5.80
N ASP A 30 4.02 36.94 -5.40
CA ASP A 30 5.01 36.31 -6.29
C ASP A 30 4.58 34.89 -6.74
N LEU A 31 3.89 34.14 -5.87
CA LEU A 31 3.39 32.79 -6.17
C LEU A 31 1.95 32.76 -6.73
N ALA A 32 1.23 33.87 -6.72
CA ALA A 32 -0.14 33.98 -7.22
C ALA A 32 -0.35 33.38 -8.63
N PRO A 33 0.49 33.66 -9.65
CA PRO A 33 0.27 33.10 -10.99
C PRO A 33 0.39 31.57 -11.01
N GLU A 34 1.30 30.99 -10.23
CA GLU A 34 1.49 29.54 -10.17
C GLU A 34 0.32 28.84 -9.47
N PHE A 35 -0.20 29.44 -8.40
CA PHE A 35 -1.36 28.93 -7.66
C PHE A 35 -2.62 28.92 -8.53
N GLU A 36 -2.86 30.00 -9.27
CA GLU A 36 -4.01 30.09 -10.17
C GLU A 36 -3.86 29.14 -11.36
N GLN A 37 -2.68 29.08 -11.99
CA GLN A 37 -2.43 28.19 -13.12
C GLN A 37 -2.57 26.71 -12.75
N LYS A 38 -2.05 26.30 -11.58
CA LYS A 38 -1.97 24.89 -11.20
C LYS A 38 -3.20 24.38 -10.46
N TYR A 39 -3.82 25.22 -9.65
CA TYR A 39 -4.90 24.83 -8.75
C TYR A 39 -6.18 25.64 -8.92
N GLY A 40 -6.17 26.76 -9.65
CA GLY A 40 -7.32 27.66 -9.79
C GLY A 40 -7.72 28.33 -8.48
N ILE A 41 -6.76 28.55 -7.57
CA ILE A 41 -6.99 29.14 -6.26
C ILE A 41 -6.24 30.46 -6.11
N ASP A 42 -6.84 31.38 -5.37
CA ASP A 42 -6.22 32.66 -5.03
C ASP A 42 -5.21 32.49 -3.87
N ALA A 43 -3.94 32.71 -4.16
CA ALA A 43 -2.86 32.65 -3.18
C ALA A 43 -3.00 33.68 -2.05
N MET A 44 -3.74 34.78 -2.27
CA MET A 44 -3.92 35.87 -1.29
C MET A 44 -5.00 35.58 -0.25
N THR A 45 -5.87 34.61 -0.47
CA THR A 45 -6.90 34.22 0.50
C THR A 45 -6.68 32.83 1.07
N HIS A 46 -5.95 31.96 0.35
CA HIS A 46 -5.69 30.61 0.81
C HIS A 46 -4.64 30.55 1.94
N PRO A 47 -4.81 29.70 2.97
CA PRO A 47 -3.78 29.46 3.98
C PRO A 47 -2.54 28.79 3.37
N ILE A 48 -1.37 29.39 3.55
CA ILE A 48 -0.11 28.92 2.96
C ILE A 48 0.99 28.90 4.02
N VAL A 49 1.74 27.80 4.06
CA VAL A 49 3.06 27.73 4.73
C VAL A 49 4.11 28.01 3.66
N MET A 50 4.89 29.07 3.82
CA MET A 50 5.75 29.57 2.75
C MET A 50 7.17 29.84 3.25
N ALA A 51 8.15 29.55 2.41
CA ALA A 51 9.55 29.89 2.63
C ALA A 51 10.02 30.85 1.53
N ASP A 52 10.10 32.15 1.84
CA ASP A 52 10.67 33.16 0.95
C ASP A 52 12.15 33.39 1.30
N TYR A 53 13.05 32.66 0.65
CA TYR A 53 14.46 32.60 1.01
C TYR A 53 15.30 33.79 0.55
N TRP A 54 14.94 34.43 -0.57
CA TRP A 54 15.77 35.42 -1.21
C TRP A 54 14.93 36.53 -1.83
N ARG A 55 15.20 37.77 -1.45
CA ARG A 55 14.52 38.96 -1.97
C ARG A 55 15.50 40.13 -2.06
N ASP A 56 15.41 40.89 -3.15
CA ASP A 56 16.19 42.13 -3.35
C ASP A 56 17.71 42.00 -3.13
N GLY A 57 18.30 40.86 -3.49
CA GLY A 57 19.74 40.63 -3.34
C GLY A 57 20.19 40.14 -1.96
N HIS A 58 19.24 39.84 -1.05
CA HIS A 58 19.52 39.43 0.31
C HIS A 58 18.76 38.15 0.71
N TYR A 59 19.42 37.30 1.49
CA TYR A 59 18.79 36.13 2.09
C TYR A 59 17.92 36.51 3.28
N ASN A 60 16.71 35.95 3.31
CA ASN A 60 15.83 36.05 4.47
C ASN A 60 16.26 35.03 5.54
N ILE A 61 16.76 35.53 6.67
CA ILE A 61 17.24 34.69 7.77
C ILE A 61 16.13 33.83 8.39
N ARG A 62 14.87 34.28 8.31
CA ARG A 62 13.75 33.63 8.98
C ARG A 62 13.47 32.22 8.45
N PRO A 63 13.15 32.00 7.15
CA PRO A 63 12.98 30.65 6.62
C PRO A 63 14.28 29.84 6.60
N LEU A 64 15.46 30.48 6.59
CA LEU A 64 16.75 29.79 6.74
C LEU A 64 16.91 29.15 8.12
N VAL A 65 16.54 29.85 9.20
CA VAL A 65 16.52 29.26 10.55
C VAL A 65 15.54 28.08 10.60
N GLY A 66 14.36 28.21 9.97
CA GLY A 66 13.40 27.12 9.83
C GLY A 66 13.99 25.88 9.13
N LEU A 67 14.73 26.09 8.04
CA LEU A 67 15.44 25.03 7.32
C LEU A 67 16.53 24.37 8.20
N CYS A 68 17.31 25.16 8.94
CA CYS A 68 18.32 24.61 9.85
C CYS A 68 17.70 23.74 10.95
N ILE A 69 16.55 24.15 11.51
CA ILE A 69 15.80 23.34 12.48
C ILE A 69 15.31 22.05 11.82
N PHE A 70 14.71 22.12 10.62
CA PHE A 70 14.27 20.95 9.85
C PHE A 70 15.40 19.93 9.69
N LEU A 71 16.57 20.38 9.19
CA LEU A 71 17.73 19.53 8.95
C LEU A 71 18.27 18.92 10.24
N THR A 72 18.32 19.69 11.33
CA THR A 72 18.78 19.21 12.64
C THR A 72 17.91 18.07 13.15
N ILE A 73 16.58 18.23 13.11
CA ILE A 73 15.64 17.19 13.56
C ILE A 73 15.84 15.90 12.76
N VAL A 74 15.89 16.00 11.42
CA VAL A 74 16.04 14.82 10.54
C VAL A 74 17.39 14.15 10.77
N SER A 75 18.48 14.91 10.81
CA SER A 75 19.83 14.38 11.03
C SER A 75 19.99 13.72 12.40
N THR A 76 19.46 14.33 13.47
CA THR A 76 19.46 13.72 14.81
C THR A 76 18.63 12.43 14.84
N GLY A 77 17.46 12.41 14.19
CA GLY A 77 16.62 11.21 14.10
C GLY A 77 17.32 10.04 13.43
N LEU A 78 17.92 10.28 12.25
CA LEU A 78 18.69 9.27 11.51
C LEU A 78 19.93 8.80 12.30
N GLY A 79 20.62 9.73 12.97
CA GLY A 79 21.78 9.44 13.82
C GLY A 79 21.43 8.52 15.00
N ILE A 80 20.38 8.85 15.75
CA ILE A 80 19.90 8.02 16.88
C ILE A 80 19.48 6.64 16.38
N MET A 81 18.72 6.56 15.29
CA MET A 81 18.25 5.29 14.73
C MET A 81 19.41 4.38 14.32
N THR A 82 20.44 4.94 13.68
CA THR A 82 21.65 4.22 13.30
C THR A 82 22.43 3.77 14.53
N PHE A 83 22.63 4.66 15.51
CA PHE A 83 23.30 4.35 16.77
C PHE A 83 22.60 3.22 17.53
N CYS A 84 21.27 3.31 17.69
CA CYS A 84 20.46 2.28 18.36
C CYS A 84 20.58 0.94 17.63
N THR A 85 20.44 0.94 16.31
CA THR A 85 20.55 -0.28 15.49
C THR A 85 21.91 -0.95 15.67
N VAL A 86 23.01 -0.19 15.52
CA VAL A 86 24.37 -0.72 15.69
C VAL A 86 24.60 -1.22 17.12
N SER A 87 24.15 -0.48 18.12
CA SER A 87 24.31 -0.84 19.53
C SER A 87 23.59 -2.14 19.86
N ILE A 88 22.36 -2.30 19.36
CA ILE A 88 21.55 -3.50 19.58
C ILE A 88 22.13 -4.70 18.83
N LEU A 89 22.56 -4.53 17.58
CA LEU A 89 23.21 -5.60 16.84
C LEU A 89 24.49 -6.07 17.54
N ARG A 90 25.32 -5.14 18.04
CA ARG A 90 26.51 -5.46 18.85
C ARG A 90 26.17 -6.19 20.14
N TYR A 91 25.11 -5.77 20.84
CA TYR A 91 24.64 -6.46 22.05
C TYR A 91 24.20 -7.89 21.74
N LEU A 92 23.38 -8.08 20.70
CA LEU A 92 22.89 -9.40 20.30
C LEU A 92 24.00 -10.33 19.84
N SER A 93 25.05 -9.81 19.22
CA SER A 93 26.25 -10.58 18.87
C SER A 93 27.05 -11.03 20.10
N ARG A 94 27.00 -10.27 21.20
CA ARG A 94 27.74 -10.59 22.44
C ARG A 94 26.95 -11.45 23.43
N ALA A 95 25.62 -11.32 23.43
CA ALA A 95 24.73 -12.04 24.35
C ALA A 95 24.48 -13.51 23.95
N GLU A 96 25.48 -14.18 23.36
CA GLU A 96 25.34 -15.53 22.80
C GLU A 96 24.94 -16.57 23.85
N SER A 97 25.50 -16.48 25.06
CA SER A 97 25.28 -17.42 26.15
C SER A 97 24.06 -17.09 27.05
N LEU A 98 23.46 -15.91 26.90
CA LEU A 98 22.41 -15.40 27.80
C LEU A 98 20.99 -15.52 27.22
N LEU A 99 20.86 -15.56 25.90
CA LEU A 99 19.57 -15.60 25.20
C LEU A 99 19.35 -16.95 24.54
N SER A 100 18.11 -17.43 24.56
CA SER A 100 17.76 -18.61 23.77
C SER A 100 18.05 -18.34 22.28
N THR A 101 18.56 -19.35 21.58
CA THR A 101 18.88 -19.26 20.15
C THR A 101 17.70 -18.76 19.32
N LYS A 102 16.47 -19.16 19.69
CA LYS A 102 15.22 -18.75 19.04
C LYS A 102 14.93 -17.26 19.25
N THR A 103 15.00 -16.76 20.48
CA THR A 103 14.77 -15.34 20.80
C THR A 103 15.82 -14.45 20.14
N ARG A 104 17.10 -14.87 20.16
CA ARG A 104 18.22 -14.14 19.55
C ARG A 104 18.04 -13.98 18.04
N GLN A 105 17.69 -15.06 17.35
CA GLN A 105 17.44 -15.02 15.89
C GLN A 105 16.26 -14.12 15.53
N LEU A 106 15.19 -14.12 16.32
CA LEU A 106 14.03 -13.25 16.11
C LEU A 106 14.41 -11.77 16.29
N GLN A 107 15.07 -11.43 17.41
CA GLN A 107 15.51 -10.05 17.69
C GLN A 107 16.48 -9.56 16.61
N TYR A 108 17.48 -10.37 16.23
CA TYR A 108 18.42 -10.01 15.17
C TYR A 108 17.73 -9.77 13.82
N ALA A 109 16.77 -10.63 13.46
CA ALA A 109 15.99 -10.45 12.23
C ALA A 109 15.14 -9.18 12.27
N LEU A 110 14.51 -8.86 13.40
CA LEU A 110 13.72 -7.64 13.61
C LEU A 110 14.57 -6.39 13.44
N PHE A 111 15.69 -6.28 14.15
CA PHE A 111 16.55 -5.08 14.08
C PHE A 111 17.22 -4.93 12.72
N ARG A 112 17.64 -6.03 12.10
CA ARG A 112 18.15 -5.98 10.72
C ARG A 112 17.06 -5.55 9.73
N SER A 113 15.82 -6.00 9.90
CA SER A 113 14.68 -5.57 9.08
C SER A 113 14.45 -4.07 9.24
N LEU A 114 14.43 -3.58 10.47
CA LEU A 114 14.23 -2.17 10.77
C LEU A 114 15.35 -1.31 10.15
N ALA A 115 16.60 -1.77 10.22
CA ALA A 115 17.74 -1.12 9.57
C ALA A 115 17.55 -0.99 8.04
N VAL A 116 17.12 -2.07 7.38
CA VAL A 116 16.86 -2.06 5.93
C VAL A 116 15.67 -1.15 5.59
N GLN A 117 14.64 -1.14 6.43
CA GLN A 117 13.45 -0.30 6.23
C GLN A 117 13.77 1.19 6.29
N THR A 118 14.78 1.61 7.06
CA THR A 118 15.18 3.03 7.15
C THR A 118 15.50 3.67 5.81
N ILE A 119 15.89 2.86 4.82
CA ILE A 119 16.18 3.31 3.45
C ILE A 119 14.91 3.84 2.77
N ILE A 120 13.74 3.29 3.08
CA ILE A 120 12.45 3.65 2.46
C ILE A 120 12.05 5.08 2.80
N PRO A 121 11.89 5.51 4.06
CA PRO A 121 11.59 6.90 4.37
C PRO A 121 12.73 7.84 3.95
N VAL A 122 13.99 7.41 3.91
CA VAL A 122 15.08 8.23 3.37
C VAL A 122 14.84 8.57 1.89
N ILE A 123 14.49 7.58 1.06
CA ILE A 123 14.26 7.77 -0.38
C ILE A 123 12.93 8.47 -0.67
N PHE A 124 11.83 8.00 -0.05
CA PHE A 124 10.47 8.44 -0.40
C PHE A 124 10.04 9.71 0.33
N LEU A 125 10.60 10.01 1.51
CA LEU A 125 10.16 11.13 2.34
C LEU A 125 11.29 12.15 2.58
N HIS A 126 12.34 11.77 3.30
CA HIS A 126 13.34 12.72 3.80
C HIS A 126 14.16 13.38 2.68
N ALA A 127 14.63 12.62 1.69
CA ALA A 127 15.37 13.18 0.56
C ALA A 127 14.49 14.13 -0.26
N ASN A 128 13.26 13.73 -0.58
CA ASN A 128 12.33 14.56 -1.36
C ASN A 128 11.97 15.86 -0.62
N CYS A 129 11.70 15.80 0.69
CA CYS A 129 11.44 17.00 1.48
C CYS A 129 12.69 17.90 1.60
N ALA A 130 13.88 17.32 1.80
CA ALA A 130 15.12 18.08 1.86
C ALA A 130 15.42 18.82 0.54
N LEU A 131 15.14 18.18 -0.60
CA LEU A 131 15.24 18.82 -1.91
C LEU A 131 14.17 19.91 -2.08
N ALA A 132 12.91 19.64 -1.73
CA ALA A 132 11.82 20.61 -1.86
C ALA A 132 12.08 21.91 -1.09
N ILE A 133 12.63 21.80 0.11
CA ILE A 133 12.87 22.94 0.98
C ILE A 133 14.26 23.57 0.70
N GLY A 134 15.23 22.75 0.28
CA GLY A 134 16.61 23.17 0.08
C GLY A 134 16.93 23.79 -1.29
N LEU A 135 16.35 23.27 -2.38
CA LEU A 135 16.60 23.80 -3.74
C LEU A 135 16.22 25.28 -3.92
N PRO A 136 15.08 25.78 -3.39
CA PRO A 136 14.75 27.21 -3.44
C PRO A 136 15.83 28.13 -2.87
N VAL A 137 16.62 27.67 -1.88
CA VAL A 137 17.70 28.46 -1.28
C VAL A 137 18.76 28.83 -2.32
N PHE A 138 18.95 28.00 -3.34
CA PHE A 138 19.90 28.24 -4.42
C PHE A 138 19.26 28.89 -5.65
N GLY A 139 17.98 29.27 -5.57
CA GLY A 139 17.23 29.81 -6.72
C GLY A 139 16.94 28.79 -7.82
N ILE A 140 16.97 27.48 -7.49
CA ILE A 140 16.70 26.41 -8.46
C ILE A 140 15.19 26.18 -8.53
N ASP A 141 14.60 26.37 -9.72
CA ASP A 141 13.21 25.99 -9.99
C ASP A 141 13.10 24.47 -10.16
N PHE A 142 12.14 23.87 -9.46
CA PHE A 142 11.82 22.45 -9.48
C PHE A 142 10.30 22.23 -9.52
N SER A 143 9.53 23.19 -10.03
CA SER A 143 8.07 23.17 -10.15
C SER A 143 7.51 21.87 -10.75
N LEU A 144 8.17 21.31 -11.76
CA LEU A 144 7.83 20.02 -12.38
C LEU A 144 8.11 18.81 -11.47
N PHE A 145 9.11 18.91 -10.58
CA PHE A 145 9.48 17.86 -9.64
C PHE A 145 8.56 17.89 -8.39
N CYS A 146 7.92 19.02 -8.06
CA CYS A 146 7.00 19.15 -6.93
C CYS A 146 5.86 18.12 -6.94
N ASP A 147 5.28 17.84 -8.10
CA ASP A 147 4.18 16.85 -8.21
C ASP A 147 4.69 15.43 -7.93
N PHE A 148 5.90 15.12 -8.39
CA PHE A 148 6.57 13.87 -8.07
C PHE A 148 6.85 13.73 -6.57
N ILE A 149 7.29 14.80 -5.90
CA ILE A 149 7.55 14.80 -4.45
C ILE A 149 6.27 14.45 -3.67
N SER A 150 5.13 15.04 -4.01
CA SER A 150 3.85 14.77 -3.34
C SER A 150 3.42 13.29 -3.47
N VAL A 151 3.52 12.74 -4.69
CA VAL A 151 3.24 11.33 -4.95
C VAL A 151 4.23 10.41 -4.21
N SER A 152 5.51 10.75 -4.23
CA SER A 152 6.58 9.99 -3.56
C SER A 152 6.36 9.93 -2.05
N CYS A 153 6.04 11.06 -1.41
CA CYS A 153 5.72 11.12 0.02
C CYS A 153 4.48 10.28 0.38
N SER A 154 3.46 10.27 -0.49
CA SER A 154 2.25 9.47 -0.29
C SER A 154 2.49 7.96 -0.42
N CYS A 155 3.52 7.57 -1.18
CA CYS A 155 3.94 6.19 -1.35
C CYS A 155 4.70 5.62 -0.14
N PHE A 156 5.30 6.46 0.72
CA PHE A 156 6.09 5.99 1.87
C PHE A 156 5.33 4.97 2.76
N PRO A 157 4.13 5.27 3.30
CA PRO A 157 3.49 4.34 4.24
C PRO A 157 3.12 2.98 3.62
N PRO A 158 2.56 2.91 2.39
CA PRO A 158 2.35 1.62 1.73
C PRO A 158 3.64 0.81 1.51
N PHE A 159 4.71 1.42 1.00
CA PHE A 159 5.95 0.71 0.74
C PHE A 159 6.63 0.23 2.02
N ASP A 160 6.58 1.01 3.10
CA ASP A 160 7.11 0.63 4.40
C ASP A 160 6.37 -0.59 4.99
N ALA A 161 5.03 -0.61 4.89
CA ALA A 161 4.23 -1.75 5.30
C ALA A 161 4.55 -3.01 4.50
N VAL A 162 4.65 -2.89 3.16
CA VAL A 162 5.01 -4.01 2.28
C VAL A 162 6.41 -4.53 2.60
N ALA A 163 7.40 -3.65 2.76
CA ALA A 163 8.76 -4.04 3.12
C ALA A 163 8.80 -4.75 4.47
N THR A 164 8.03 -4.29 5.46
CA THR A 164 7.88 -4.97 6.75
C THR A 164 7.35 -6.38 6.62
N ILE A 165 6.28 -6.57 5.84
CA ILE A 165 5.72 -7.89 5.58
C ILE A 165 6.75 -8.80 4.89
N LEU A 166 7.50 -8.28 3.91
CA LEU A 166 8.46 -9.08 3.13
C LEU A 166 9.73 -9.42 3.91
N LEU A 167 10.24 -8.51 4.74
CA LEU A 167 11.49 -8.71 5.50
C LEU A 167 11.27 -9.59 6.74
N MET A 168 10.10 -9.51 7.38
CA MET A 168 9.79 -10.30 8.57
C MET A 168 9.29 -11.71 8.23
N ARG A 169 10.02 -12.74 8.69
CA ARG A 169 9.70 -14.15 8.39
C ARG A 169 8.31 -14.55 8.89
N ASP A 170 7.94 -14.13 10.10
CA ASP A 170 6.67 -14.55 10.70
C ASP A 170 5.46 -13.86 10.04
N TYR A 171 5.61 -12.61 9.59
CA TYR A 171 4.60 -11.97 8.73
C TYR A 171 4.48 -12.64 7.37
N ARG A 172 5.59 -13.01 6.71
CA ARG A 172 5.51 -13.82 5.47
C ARG A 172 4.78 -15.15 5.68
N LYS A 173 5.04 -15.84 6.79
CA LYS A 173 4.33 -17.08 7.13
C LYS A 173 2.85 -16.82 7.38
N ALA A 174 2.51 -15.76 8.12
CA ALA A 174 1.12 -15.38 8.37
C ALA A 174 0.40 -15.04 7.06
N VAL A 175 1.00 -14.22 6.19
CA VAL A 175 0.44 -13.92 4.87
C VAL A 175 0.28 -15.17 4.03
N ARG A 176 1.29 -16.05 3.97
CA ARG A 176 1.15 -17.35 3.29
C ARG A 176 0.01 -18.18 3.89
N SER A 177 -0.11 -18.22 5.21
CA SER A 177 -1.20 -18.92 5.89
C SER A 177 -2.58 -18.35 5.54
N ILE A 178 -2.70 -17.02 5.49
CA ILE A 178 -3.94 -16.31 5.12
C ILE A 178 -4.27 -16.53 3.64
N VAL A 179 -3.30 -16.34 2.75
CA VAL A 179 -3.48 -16.53 1.30
C VAL A 179 -3.77 -18.00 0.96
N MET A 180 -3.18 -18.95 1.69
CA MET A 180 -3.47 -20.37 1.54
C MET A 180 -4.71 -20.83 2.33
N CYS A 181 -5.31 -19.95 3.15
CA CYS A 181 -6.55 -20.21 3.86
C CYS A 181 -7.71 -20.10 2.88
N SER A 182 -8.25 -21.26 2.49
CA SER A 182 -9.35 -21.36 1.54
C SER A 182 -10.62 -20.60 1.98
N TYR A 183 -10.80 -20.32 3.27
CA TYR A 183 -11.91 -19.48 3.75
C TYR A 183 -11.71 -18.00 3.45
N CYS A 184 -10.48 -17.48 3.58
CA CYS A 184 -10.19 -16.07 3.32
C CYS A 184 -10.29 -15.77 1.82
N THR A 185 -9.69 -16.62 0.98
CA THR A 185 -9.75 -16.46 -0.48
C THR A 185 -11.16 -16.71 -1.00
N GLY A 186 -11.84 -17.73 -0.49
CA GLY A 186 -13.23 -18.03 -0.81
C GLY A 186 -14.20 -16.91 -0.44
N GLY A 187 -14.13 -16.40 0.79
CA GLY A 187 -14.95 -15.28 1.25
C GLY A 187 -14.72 -14.01 0.44
N PHE A 188 -13.45 -13.67 0.15
CA PHE A 188 -13.12 -12.53 -0.71
C PHE A 188 -13.69 -12.68 -2.12
N SER A 189 -13.59 -13.88 -2.70
CA SER A 189 -14.17 -14.19 -4.02
C SER A 189 -15.70 -14.07 -4.03
N VAL A 190 -16.38 -14.54 -2.98
CA VAL A 190 -17.83 -14.39 -2.84
C VAL A 190 -18.23 -12.91 -2.77
N LEU A 191 -17.52 -12.11 -1.99
CA LEU A 191 -17.81 -10.68 -1.85
C LEU A 191 -17.64 -9.92 -3.18
N ILE A 192 -16.54 -10.16 -3.89
CA ILE A 192 -16.26 -9.49 -5.18
C ILE A 192 -17.29 -9.89 -6.23
N ASN A 193 -17.54 -11.19 -6.41
CA ASN A 193 -18.48 -11.64 -7.44
C ASN A 193 -19.93 -11.28 -7.10
N GLY A 194 -20.28 -11.22 -5.81
CA GLY A 194 -21.57 -10.72 -5.34
C GLY A 194 -21.76 -9.24 -5.67
N PHE A 195 -20.75 -8.41 -5.39
CA PHE A 195 -20.77 -6.99 -5.76
C PHE A 195 -20.81 -6.79 -7.28
N PHE A 196 -20.06 -7.58 -8.05
CA PHE A 196 -20.08 -7.51 -9.51
C PHE A 196 -21.44 -7.87 -10.09
N LEU A 197 -22.09 -8.92 -9.57
CA LEU A 197 -23.46 -9.29 -9.95
C LEU A 197 -24.46 -8.17 -9.62
N PHE A 198 -24.34 -7.55 -8.43
CA PHE A 198 -25.15 -6.39 -8.06
C PHE A 198 -24.99 -5.23 -9.07
N LEU A 199 -23.76 -4.91 -9.48
CA LEU A 199 -23.52 -3.88 -10.49
C LEU A 199 -24.16 -4.22 -11.85
N ILE A 200 -24.12 -5.49 -12.27
CA ILE A 200 -24.73 -5.92 -13.53
C ILE A 200 -26.25 -5.75 -13.50
N VAL A 201 -26.89 -6.12 -12.39
CA VAL A 201 -28.35 -6.06 -12.25
C VAL A 201 -28.84 -4.62 -12.13
N PHE A 202 -28.22 -3.82 -11.25
CA PHE A 202 -28.78 -2.52 -10.86
C PHE A 202 -28.11 -1.32 -11.55
N ASN A 203 -26.87 -1.45 -12.01
CA ASN A 203 -26.06 -0.32 -12.50
C ASN A 203 -25.47 -0.54 -13.90
N SER A 204 -25.94 -1.52 -14.67
CA SER A 204 -25.29 -1.84 -15.95
C SER A 204 -25.67 -0.84 -17.06
N PRO A 205 -24.67 -0.21 -17.72
CA PRO A 205 -24.88 0.83 -18.72
C PRO A 205 -25.55 0.30 -19.99
N ALA A 206 -26.22 1.19 -20.73
CA ALA A 206 -26.97 0.84 -21.94
C ALA A 206 -26.10 0.14 -23.01
N SER A 207 -24.82 0.50 -23.11
CA SER A 207 -23.84 -0.11 -24.03
C SER A 207 -23.60 -1.61 -23.78
N LEU A 208 -23.80 -2.08 -22.54
CA LEU A 208 -23.58 -3.47 -22.14
C LEU A 208 -24.87 -4.30 -22.10
N THR A 209 -26.02 -3.74 -22.48
CA THR A 209 -27.34 -4.42 -22.38
C THR A 209 -27.37 -5.77 -23.07
N ARG A 210 -26.74 -5.89 -24.25
CA ARG A 210 -26.64 -7.15 -25.01
C ARG A 210 -25.78 -8.22 -24.31
N TYR A 211 -24.86 -7.81 -23.44
CA TYR A 211 -23.94 -8.70 -22.72
C TYR A 211 -24.37 -8.95 -21.27
N LYS A 212 -25.41 -8.26 -20.76
CA LYS A 212 -25.85 -8.35 -19.35
C LYS A 212 -26.12 -9.78 -18.91
N VAL A 213 -26.83 -10.55 -19.73
CA VAL A 213 -27.19 -11.95 -19.43
C VAL A 213 -25.92 -12.80 -19.31
N LEU A 214 -24.97 -12.62 -20.22
CA LEU A 214 -23.74 -13.38 -20.21
C LEU A 214 -22.83 -13.01 -19.03
N LEU A 215 -22.62 -11.71 -18.79
CA LEU A 215 -21.84 -11.23 -17.66
C LEU A 215 -22.47 -11.66 -16.33
N GLY A 216 -23.80 -11.60 -16.23
CA GLY A 216 -24.55 -12.08 -15.08
C GLY A 216 -24.36 -13.58 -14.85
N ASN A 217 -24.43 -14.39 -15.92
CA ASN A 217 -24.18 -15.82 -15.82
C ASN A 217 -22.73 -16.11 -15.38
N SER A 218 -21.73 -15.40 -15.92
CA SER A 218 -20.34 -15.56 -15.49
C SER A 218 -20.18 -15.25 -14.00
N ALA A 219 -20.69 -14.09 -13.55
CA ALA A 219 -20.60 -13.69 -12.15
C ALA A 219 -21.34 -14.68 -11.22
N ALA A 220 -22.49 -15.20 -11.65
CA ALA A 220 -23.22 -16.23 -10.92
C ALA A 220 -22.46 -17.56 -10.87
N THR A 221 -21.83 -17.99 -11.97
CA THR A 221 -20.99 -19.19 -11.99
C THR A 221 -19.76 -19.03 -11.10
N ASP A 222 -19.11 -17.87 -11.12
CA ASP A 222 -17.97 -17.57 -10.23
C ASP A 222 -18.39 -17.59 -8.75
N LEU A 223 -19.60 -17.13 -8.42
CA LEU A 223 -20.18 -17.26 -7.08
C LEU A 223 -20.39 -18.72 -6.69
N VAL A 224 -21.02 -19.53 -7.55
CA VAL A 224 -21.26 -20.95 -7.29
C VAL A 224 -19.93 -21.70 -7.10
N PHE A 225 -18.95 -21.42 -7.96
CA PHE A 225 -17.60 -21.98 -7.84
C PHE A 225 -16.94 -21.58 -6.51
N SER A 226 -17.04 -20.30 -6.13
CA SER A 226 -16.45 -19.77 -4.89
C SER A 226 -17.09 -20.34 -3.63
N LEU A 227 -18.42 -20.50 -3.62
CA LEU A 227 -19.13 -21.13 -2.51
C LEU A 227 -18.78 -22.61 -2.41
N SER A 228 -18.78 -23.33 -3.54
CA SER A 228 -18.46 -24.76 -3.58
C SER A 228 -17.03 -25.05 -3.14
N THR A 229 -16.06 -24.25 -3.60
CA THR A 229 -14.65 -24.35 -3.19
C THR A 229 -14.46 -24.05 -1.70
N THR A 230 -15.15 -23.05 -1.17
CA THR A 230 -15.10 -22.70 0.26
C THR A 230 -15.70 -23.80 1.13
N PHE A 231 -16.81 -24.39 0.69
CA PHE A 231 -17.50 -25.47 1.40
C PHE A 231 -16.75 -26.80 1.35
N LEU A 232 -16.07 -27.09 0.23
CA LEU A 232 -15.34 -28.33 0.05
C LEU A 232 -13.91 -28.29 0.61
N GLN A 233 -13.21 -27.16 0.44
CA GLN A 233 -11.76 -27.01 0.64
C GLN A 233 -10.97 -28.20 0.11
N CYS A 234 -11.17 -28.49 -1.17
CA CYS A 234 -10.59 -29.65 -1.83
C CYS A 234 -9.05 -29.54 -1.87
N ARG A 235 -8.36 -30.62 -1.47
CA ARG A 235 -6.90 -30.78 -1.63
C ARG A 235 -6.60 -32.02 -2.48
N LEU A 236 -5.76 -31.84 -3.48
CA LEU A 236 -5.24 -32.90 -4.32
C LEU A 236 -3.98 -33.50 -3.67
N ILE A 237 -3.98 -34.82 -3.48
CA ILE A 237 -2.82 -35.58 -3.00
C ILE A 237 -2.39 -36.52 -4.12
N PRO A 238 -1.34 -36.18 -4.89
CA PRO A 238 -0.81 -37.06 -5.90
C PRO A 238 0.11 -38.13 -5.29
N ASN A 239 0.13 -39.28 -5.93
CA ASN A 239 1.11 -40.36 -5.82
C ASN A 239 1.55 -40.74 -7.25
N LYS A 240 2.63 -41.50 -7.42
CA LYS A 240 3.21 -41.86 -8.73
C LYS A 240 2.19 -42.38 -9.75
N TRP A 241 1.18 -43.14 -9.30
CA TRP A 241 0.21 -43.81 -10.16
C TRP A 241 -1.25 -43.48 -9.81
N ALA A 242 -1.48 -42.59 -8.86
CA ALA A 242 -2.82 -42.29 -8.36
C ALA A 242 -2.89 -40.85 -7.84
N PHE A 243 -4.08 -40.30 -7.75
CA PHE A 243 -4.32 -39.08 -6.99
C PHE A 243 -5.59 -39.26 -6.16
N ALA A 244 -5.65 -38.59 -5.02
CA ALA A 244 -6.84 -38.52 -4.18
C ALA A 244 -7.28 -37.07 -4.01
N TYR A 245 -8.58 -36.86 -3.97
CA TYR A 245 -9.18 -35.61 -3.54
C TYR A 245 -9.67 -35.75 -2.10
N VAL A 246 -9.26 -34.81 -1.25
CA VAL A 246 -9.63 -34.79 0.16
C VAL A 246 -10.43 -33.53 0.45
N ALA A 247 -11.65 -33.70 0.96
CA ALA A 247 -12.49 -32.62 1.44
C ALA A 247 -12.08 -32.25 2.88
N LEU A 248 -11.54 -31.04 3.08
CA LEU A 248 -11.13 -30.56 4.41
C LEU A 248 -12.13 -29.55 5.02
N GLY A 249 -13.03 -29.02 4.19
CA GLY A 249 -14.03 -28.02 4.56
C GLY A 249 -15.26 -28.61 5.24
N PRO A 250 -16.33 -27.80 5.44
CA PRO A 250 -17.53 -28.24 6.12
C PRO A 250 -18.23 -29.44 5.45
N ALA A 251 -18.08 -29.60 4.13
CA ALA A 251 -18.67 -30.72 3.38
C ALA A 251 -18.37 -32.11 3.98
N LYS A 252 -17.21 -32.29 4.63
CA LYS A 252 -16.83 -33.57 5.25
C LYS A 252 -17.75 -34.00 6.40
N TYR A 253 -18.38 -33.04 7.09
CA TYR A 253 -19.29 -33.32 8.21
C TYR A 253 -20.67 -33.77 7.76
N PHE A 254 -21.01 -33.62 6.47
CA PHE A 254 -22.29 -34.01 5.89
C PHE A 254 -22.22 -35.34 5.13
N GLY A 255 -21.09 -36.04 5.19
CA GLY A 255 -20.86 -37.32 4.54
C GLY A 255 -20.14 -37.23 3.18
N GLU A 256 -19.72 -38.39 2.70
CA GLU A 256 -18.92 -38.52 1.46
C GLU A 256 -19.67 -38.04 0.21
N GLN A 257 -20.98 -38.32 0.12
CA GLN A 257 -21.80 -37.97 -1.04
C GLN A 257 -21.90 -36.45 -1.23
N VAL A 258 -22.06 -35.71 -0.13
CA VAL A 258 -22.11 -34.23 -0.18
C VAL A 258 -20.78 -33.67 -0.66
N SER A 259 -19.66 -34.23 -0.21
CA SER A 259 -18.33 -33.83 -0.69
C SER A 259 -18.17 -34.13 -2.18
N TYR A 260 -18.64 -35.29 -2.65
CA TYR A 260 -18.63 -35.66 -4.06
C TYR A 260 -19.50 -34.72 -4.93
N TYR A 261 -20.74 -34.47 -4.55
CA TYR A 261 -21.62 -33.57 -5.30
C TYR A 261 -21.09 -32.12 -5.34
N THR A 262 -20.54 -31.63 -4.23
CA THR A 262 -19.92 -30.30 -4.19
C THR A 262 -18.70 -30.23 -5.12
N TYR A 263 -17.91 -31.31 -5.21
CA TYR A 263 -16.78 -31.39 -6.12
C TYR A 263 -17.23 -31.41 -7.59
N VAL A 264 -18.28 -32.16 -7.92
CA VAL A 264 -18.87 -32.17 -9.27
C VAL A 264 -19.39 -30.79 -9.65
N LEU A 265 -20.06 -30.09 -8.73
CA LEU A 265 -20.54 -28.72 -8.93
C LEU A 265 -19.37 -27.75 -9.22
N GLN A 266 -18.26 -27.91 -8.51
CA GLN A 266 -17.04 -27.15 -8.74
C GLN A 266 -16.46 -27.39 -10.15
N LEU A 267 -16.34 -28.64 -10.57
CA LEU A 267 -15.85 -29.00 -11.92
C LEU A 267 -16.79 -28.49 -13.02
N HIS A 268 -18.10 -28.61 -12.81
CA HIS A 268 -19.09 -28.11 -13.75
C HIS A 268 -18.99 -26.59 -13.93
N SER A 269 -18.83 -25.86 -12.83
CA SER A 269 -18.66 -24.41 -12.86
C SER A 269 -17.40 -23.99 -13.62
N LEU A 270 -16.27 -24.68 -13.41
CA LEU A 270 -15.03 -24.46 -14.17
C LEU A 270 -15.22 -24.70 -15.67
N PHE A 271 -15.89 -25.79 -16.03
CA PHE A 271 -16.15 -26.11 -17.43
C PHE A 271 -17.05 -25.07 -18.09
N TYR A 272 -18.08 -24.60 -17.39
CA TYR A 272 -18.98 -23.56 -17.90
C TYR A 272 -18.24 -22.23 -18.14
N LEU A 273 -17.35 -21.81 -17.22
CA LEU A 273 -16.52 -20.61 -17.40
C LEU A 273 -15.60 -20.73 -18.63
N PHE A 274 -15.03 -21.91 -18.86
CA PHE A 274 -14.21 -22.17 -20.05
C PHE A 274 -15.00 -22.00 -21.35
N LEU A 275 -16.27 -22.43 -21.38
CA LEU A 275 -17.15 -22.29 -22.54
C LEU A 275 -17.68 -20.87 -22.76
N CYS A 276 -17.77 -20.05 -21.71
CA CYS A 276 -18.24 -18.67 -21.85
C CYS A 276 -17.30 -17.80 -22.70
N PHE A 277 -16.00 -18.05 -22.69
CA PHE A 277 -15.00 -17.28 -23.46
C PHE A 277 -15.21 -17.36 -24.99
N PRO A 278 -15.32 -18.56 -25.60
CA PRO A 278 -15.61 -18.69 -27.03
C PRO A 278 -16.95 -18.07 -27.46
N VAL A 279 -17.99 -18.20 -26.63
CA VAL A 279 -19.34 -17.69 -26.93
C VAL A 279 -19.35 -16.16 -27.06
N ILE A 280 -18.52 -15.45 -26.29
CA ILE A 280 -18.31 -13.99 -26.42
C ILE A 280 -17.80 -13.63 -27.82
N ILE A 281 -16.83 -14.40 -28.31
CA ILE A 281 -16.18 -14.16 -29.59
C ILE A 281 -17.18 -14.43 -30.73
N SER A 282 -17.92 -15.54 -30.66
CA SER A 282 -18.95 -15.88 -31.65
C SER A 282 -20.06 -14.82 -31.73
N LEU A 283 -20.56 -14.33 -30.59
CA LEU A 283 -21.58 -13.28 -30.56
C LEU A 283 -21.09 -11.93 -31.12
N ARG A 284 -19.78 -11.66 -31.11
CA ARG A 284 -19.19 -10.48 -31.77
C ARG A 284 -19.16 -10.61 -33.28
N VAL A 285 -18.84 -11.80 -33.77
CA VAL A 285 -18.77 -12.11 -35.21
C VAL A 285 -20.17 -12.05 -35.85
N ASP A 286 -21.19 -12.60 -35.19
CA ASP A 286 -22.56 -12.63 -35.73
C ASP A 286 -23.26 -11.25 -35.74
N ASN A 287 -22.78 -10.29 -34.94
CA ASN A 287 -23.33 -8.93 -34.88
C ASN A 287 -22.62 -7.92 -35.81
N GLY A 288 -21.70 -8.37 -36.68
CA GLY A 288 -21.14 -7.53 -37.75
C GLY A 288 -20.21 -6.40 -37.29
N TYR A 289 -19.62 -6.49 -36.11
CA TYR A 289 -18.59 -5.54 -35.66
C TYR A 289 -17.18 -6.10 -35.94
N CYS A 290 -16.79 -6.06 -37.21
CA CYS A 290 -15.40 -6.02 -37.67
C CYS A 290 -15.22 -4.79 -38.57
#